data_AF-A0A1A3FFA0-F1
#
_entry.id   AF-A0A1A3FFA0-F1
#
_cell.length_a   1.000
_cell.length_b   1.000
_cell.length_c   1.000
_cell.angle_alpha   90.00
_cell.angle_beta   90.00
_cell.angle_gamma   90.00
#
_symmetry.space_group_name_H-M   'P 1'
#
loop_
_entity.id
_entity.type
_entity.pdbx_description
1 polymer ?
#
loop_
_entity_poly.entity_id
_entity_poly.type
_entity_poly.pdbx_seq_one_letter_code
_entity_poly.pdbx_strand_id
1 'polypeptide(L)'
;MPLLRVDTAGVQAMAARWAASVGELAGTEVPPAWIGFSCQASAAAVNAAHIEVTEFTAALAARVGAHAAHIGEADAGYVANEADAANALASVAPRVTGV
;
A
#
# COMPACT_ATOMS: atom_id res chain seq x y z
N MET A 1 -12.91 -19.28 23.83
CA MET A 1 -11.83 -18.62 23.06
C MET A 1 -12.50 -17.84 21.94
N PRO A 2 -12.57 -16.50 21.98
CA PRO A 2 -13.09 -15.74 20.84
C PRO A 2 -12.09 -15.92 19.68
N LEU A 3 -12.59 -16.28 18.48
CA LEU A 3 -11.79 -16.28 17.26
C LEU A 3 -11.47 -14.82 16.90
N LEU A 4 -10.25 -14.38 17.19
CA LEU A 4 -9.71 -13.10 16.72
C LEU A 4 -9.52 -13.22 15.20
N ARG A 5 -10.54 -12.80 14.44
CA ARG A 5 -10.50 -12.72 12.98
C ARG A 5 -9.91 -11.40 12.55
N VAL A 6 -9.10 -11.44 11.49
CA VAL A 6 -8.56 -10.24 10.85
C VAL A 6 -9.71 -9.49 10.15
N ASP A 7 -9.78 -8.17 10.35
CA ASP A 7 -10.70 -7.30 9.63
C ASP A 7 -10.17 -7.01 8.21
N THR A 8 -10.52 -7.87 7.27
CA THR A 8 -10.06 -7.81 5.87
C THR A 8 -10.56 -6.55 5.16
N ALA A 9 -11.77 -6.08 5.48
CA ALA A 9 -12.32 -4.84 4.94
C ALA A 9 -11.52 -3.60 5.41
N GLY A 10 -11.14 -3.57 6.69
CA GLY A 10 -10.29 -2.51 7.24
C GLY A 10 -8.90 -2.47 6.59
N VAL A 11 -8.30 -3.64 6.33
CA VAL A 11 -7.00 -3.75 5.66
C VAL A 11 -7.06 -3.23 4.21
N GLN A 12 -8.09 -3.63 3.45
CA GLN A 12 -8.29 -3.15 2.08
C GLN A 12 -8.54 -1.64 2.01
N ALA A 13 -9.32 -1.10 2.96
CA ALA A 13 -9.56 0.34 3.05
C ALA A 13 -8.27 1.13 3.31
N MET A 14 -7.36 0.61 4.14
CA MET A 14 -6.05 1.25 4.36
C MET A 14 -5.17 1.20 3.10
N ALA A 15 -5.14 0.06 2.40
CA ALA A 15 -4.37 -0.08 1.16
C ALA A 15 -4.84 0.91 0.08
N ALA A 16 -6.17 1.07 -0.09
CA ALA A 16 -6.74 2.04 -1.03
C ALA A 16 -6.36 3.48 -0.67
N ARG A 17 -6.36 3.83 0.62
CA ARG A 17 -5.94 5.17 1.07
C ARG A 17 -4.47 5.46 0.77
N TRP A 18 -3.59 4.48 0.99
CA TRP A 18 -2.19 4.63 0.62
C TRP A 18 -1.98 4.78 -0.89
N ALA A 19 -2.73 4.02 -1.71
CA ALA A 19 -2.69 4.18 -3.17
C ALA A 19 -3.14 5.57 -3.63
N ALA A 20 -4.19 6.13 -3.00
CA ALA A 20 -4.63 7.49 -3.28
C ALA A 20 -3.57 8.54 -2.91
N SER A 21 -2.94 8.43 -1.74
CA SER A 21 -1.86 9.33 -1.34
C SER A 21 -0.67 9.30 -2.31
N VAL A 22 -0.32 8.14 -2.85
CA VAL A 22 0.72 8.02 -3.89
C VAL A 22 0.38 8.81 -5.15
N GLY A 23 -0.89 8.75 -5.59
CA GLY A 23 -1.35 9.52 -6.75
C GLY A 23 -1.24 11.03 -6.58
N GLU A 24 -1.50 11.54 -5.36
CA GLU A 24 -1.35 12.96 -5.05
C GLU A 24 0.12 13.41 -5.07
N LEU A 25 1.05 12.60 -4.55
CA LEU A 25 2.48 12.93 -4.58
C LEU A 25 3.02 13.01 -6.01
N ALA A 26 2.56 12.14 -6.90
CA ALA A 26 2.99 12.08 -8.30
C ALA A 26 2.52 13.28 -9.15
N GLY A 27 1.49 14.02 -8.72
CA GLY A 27 0.93 15.17 -9.44
C GLY A 27 1.69 16.48 -9.28
N THR A 28 2.82 16.50 -8.58
CA THR A 28 3.57 17.73 -8.29
C THR A 28 4.55 18.05 -9.44
N GLU A 29 4.09 18.76 -10.47
CA GLU A 29 4.94 19.26 -11.55
C GLU A 29 5.80 20.46 -11.13
N VAL A 30 7.06 20.47 -11.59
CA VAL A 30 8.09 21.44 -11.19
C VAL A 30 8.45 22.35 -12.37
N PRO A 31 8.43 23.69 -12.20
CA PRO A 31 8.79 24.60 -13.28
C PRO A 31 10.31 24.63 -13.55
N PRO A 32 10.75 24.90 -14.80
CA PRO A 32 12.17 24.86 -15.18
C PRO A 32 12.99 26.07 -14.68
N ALA A 33 14.25 25.81 -14.32
CA ALA A 33 15.18 26.79 -13.76
C ALA A 33 15.84 27.71 -14.81
N TRP A 34 15.96 29.02 -14.52
CA TRP A 34 16.63 30.03 -15.36
C TRP A 34 17.99 30.50 -14.80
N ILE A 35 18.88 30.96 -15.69
CA ILE A 35 20.32 31.20 -15.49
C ILE A 35 20.65 32.72 -15.39
N GLY A 36 21.19 33.21 -14.25
CA GLY A 36 22.12 34.36 -14.08
C GLY A 36 22.12 35.01 -12.66
N PHE A 37 23.26 35.17 -11.94
CA PHE A 37 23.52 35.82 -10.60
C PHE A 37 23.67 34.96 -9.32
N SER A 38 24.10 35.49 -8.16
CA SER A 38 24.19 34.77 -6.86
C SER A 38 22.86 34.12 -6.44
N CYS A 39 21.75 34.71 -6.89
CA CYS A 39 20.42 34.14 -6.88
C CYS A 39 20.36 32.76 -7.59
N GLN A 40 21.22 32.49 -8.58
CA GLN A 40 21.36 31.19 -9.25
C GLN A 40 21.97 30.12 -8.37
N ALA A 41 22.95 30.44 -7.54
CA ALA A 41 23.53 29.41 -6.68
C ALA A 41 22.46 28.93 -5.69
N SER A 42 21.68 29.87 -5.15
CA SER A 42 20.47 29.57 -4.38
C SER A 42 19.41 28.85 -5.22
N ALA A 43 19.14 29.28 -6.46
CA ALA A 43 18.16 28.63 -7.33
C ALA A 43 18.58 27.21 -7.75
N ALA A 44 19.87 26.98 -7.98
CA ALA A 44 20.44 25.67 -8.30
C ALA A 44 20.38 24.75 -7.07
N ALA A 45 20.67 25.27 -5.88
CA ALA A 45 20.50 24.53 -4.63
C ALA A 45 19.03 24.17 -4.35
N VAL A 46 18.10 25.11 -4.57
CA VAL A 46 16.66 24.86 -4.45
C VAL A 46 16.18 23.84 -5.50
N ASN A 47 16.65 23.92 -6.74
CA ASN A 47 16.33 22.96 -7.79
C ASN A 47 16.89 21.57 -7.47
N ALA A 48 18.12 21.48 -6.96
CA ALA A 48 18.70 20.21 -6.51
C ALA A 48 17.90 19.59 -5.36
N ALA A 49 17.57 20.38 -4.34
CA ALA A 49 16.71 19.93 -3.25
C ALA A 49 15.32 19.49 -3.75
N HIS A 50 14.77 20.16 -4.77
CA HIS A 50 13.52 19.76 -5.37
C HIS A 50 13.63 18.39 -6.06
N ILE A 51 14.69 18.17 -6.86
CA ILE A 51 14.97 16.89 -7.50
C ILE A 51 15.11 15.78 -6.44
N GLU A 52 15.87 16.02 -5.38
CA GLU A 52 16.04 15.05 -4.29
C GLU A 52 14.70 14.70 -3.62
N VAL A 53 13.84 15.70 -3.38
CA VAL A 53 12.50 15.47 -2.83
C VAL A 53 11.64 14.68 -3.81
N THR A 54 11.67 14.97 -5.11
CA THR A 54 10.94 14.22 -6.14
C THR A 54 11.41 12.76 -6.23
N GLU A 55 12.71 12.52 -6.18
CA GLU A 55 13.27 11.16 -6.19
C GLU A 55 12.89 10.40 -4.91
N PHE A 56 12.99 11.06 -3.75
CA PHE A 56 12.59 10.48 -2.48
C PHE A 56 11.10 10.12 -2.45
N THR A 57 10.22 11.01 -2.91
CA THR A 57 8.77 10.77 -2.93
C THR A 57 8.41 9.66 -3.91
N ALA A 58 9.06 9.57 -5.07
CA ALA A 58 8.89 8.46 -6.01
C ALA A 58 9.32 7.12 -5.40
N ALA A 59 10.47 7.09 -4.71
CA ALA A 59 10.95 5.88 -4.03
C ALA A 59 10.02 5.46 -2.88
N LEU A 60 9.52 6.42 -2.10
CA LEU A 60 8.54 6.17 -1.04
C LEU A 60 7.24 5.61 -1.61
N ALA A 61 6.73 6.21 -2.69
CA ALA A 61 5.53 5.74 -3.38
C ALA A 61 5.67 4.30 -3.88
N ALA A 62 6.81 3.98 -4.51
CA ALA A 62 7.10 2.63 -4.98
C ALA A 62 7.12 1.61 -3.82
N ARG A 63 7.77 1.97 -2.70
CA ARG A 63 7.86 1.10 -1.52
C ARG A 63 6.49 0.86 -0.88
N VAL A 64 5.70 1.92 -0.71
CA VAL A 64 4.34 1.84 -0.14
C VAL A 64 3.44 1.01 -1.06
N GLY A 65 3.51 1.22 -2.37
CA GLY A 65 2.78 0.42 -3.36
C GLY A 65 3.13 -1.06 -3.30
N ALA A 66 4.42 -1.40 -3.21
CA ALA A 66 4.87 -2.78 -3.08
C ALA A 66 4.36 -3.44 -1.78
N HIS A 67 4.37 -2.73 -0.66
CA HIS A 67 3.80 -3.25 0.59
C HIS A 67 2.28 -3.43 0.51
N ALA A 68 1.56 -2.50 -0.12
CA ALA A 68 0.12 -2.63 -0.32
C ALA A 68 -0.22 -3.86 -1.19
N ALA A 69 0.54 -4.11 -2.25
CA ALA A 69 0.39 -5.31 -3.07
C ALA A 69 0.63 -6.59 -2.26
N HIS A 70 1.72 -6.64 -1.49
CA HIS A 70 2.04 -7.80 -0.65
C HIS A 70 0.96 -8.08 0.42
N ILE A 71 0.41 -7.03 1.02
CA ILE A 71 -0.71 -7.15 1.97
C ILE A 71 -1.95 -7.70 1.26
N GLY A 72 -2.25 -7.24 0.04
CA GLY A 72 -3.36 -7.77 -0.76
C GLY A 72 -3.20 -9.25 -1.09
N GLU A 73 -1.99 -9.68 -1.44
CA GLU A 73 -1.68 -11.11 -1.66
C GLU A 73 -1.84 -11.93 -0.38
N ALA A 74 -1.36 -11.42 0.75
CA ALA A 74 -1.49 -12.07 2.04
C ALA A 74 -2.96 -12.18 2.50
N ASP A 75 -3.77 -11.15 2.29
CA ASP A 75 -5.21 -11.14 2.57
C ASP A 75 -5.94 -12.21 1.74
N ALA A 76 -5.67 -12.27 0.44
CA ALA A 76 -6.23 -13.30 -0.43
C ALA A 76 -5.84 -14.72 0.02
N GLY A 77 -4.57 -14.92 0.39
CA GLY A 77 -4.08 -16.19 0.94
C GLY A 77 -4.76 -16.56 2.25
N TYR A 78 -4.97 -15.60 3.15
CA TYR A 78 -5.69 -15.81 4.41
C TYR A 78 -7.15 -16.23 4.18
N VAL A 79 -7.87 -15.55 3.28
CA VAL A 79 -9.26 -15.87 2.94
C VAL A 79 -9.38 -17.27 2.35
N ALA A 80 -8.47 -17.66 1.44
CA ALA A 80 -8.43 -19.01 0.88
C ALA A 80 -8.19 -20.06 1.97
N ASN A 81 -7.24 -19.80 2.87
CA ASN A 81 -6.95 -20.70 3.99
C ASN A 81 -8.15 -20.87 4.95
N GLU A 82 -8.89 -19.80 5.25
CA GLU A 82 -10.12 -19.90 6.07
C GLU A 82 -11.20 -20.75 5.37
N ALA A 83 -11.35 -20.62 4.05
CA ALA A 83 -12.30 -21.43 3.28
C ALA A 83 -11.92 -22.91 3.28
N ASP A 84 -10.64 -23.22 3.07
CA ASP A 84 -10.12 -24.59 3.10
C ASP A 84 -10.24 -25.20 4.50
N ALA A 85 -9.93 -24.44 5.55
CA ALA A 85 -10.11 -24.86 6.93
C ALA A 85 -11.59 -25.15 7.25
N ALA A 86 -12.52 -24.29 6.79
CA ALA A 86 -13.94 -24.52 6.96
C ALA A 86 -14.42 -25.81 6.26
N ASN A 87 -13.94 -26.06 5.03
CA ASN A 87 -14.22 -27.29 4.29
C ASN A 87 -13.67 -28.53 5.01
N ALA A 88 -12.43 -28.46 5.52
CA ALA A 88 -11.82 -29.53 6.28
C ALA A 88 -12.61 -29.83 7.57
N LEU A 89 -13.01 -28.81 8.31
CA LEU A 89 -13.84 -28.97 9.51
C LEU A 89 -15.21 -29.58 9.18
N ALA A 90 -15.85 -29.15 8.09
CA ALA A 90 -17.13 -29.73 7.65
C ALA A 90 -16.99 -31.21 7.25
N SER A 91 -15.84 -31.62 6.70
CA SER A 91 -15.58 -33.01 6.31
C SER A 91 -15.44 -33.98 7.49
N VAL A 92 -14.99 -33.49 8.64
CA VAL A 92 -14.79 -34.28 9.87
C VAL A 92 -16.00 -34.18 10.81
N ALA A 93 -16.93 -33.25 10.57
CA ALA A 93 -18.14 -33.11 11.38
C ALA A 93 -19.00 -34.39 11.31
N PRO A 94 -19.39 -34.98 12.46
CA PRO A 94 -20.26 -36.15 12.47
C PRO A 94 -21.57 -35.83 11.74
N ARG A 95 -22.04 -36.74 10.86
CA ARG A 95 -23.42 -36.66 10.36
C ARG A 95 -24.36 -36.86 11.55
N VAL A 96 -24.91 -35.78 12.09
CA VAL A 96 -26.07 -35.88 12.96
C VAL A 96 -27.27 -36.16 12.06
N THR A 97 -27.42 -37.41 11.63
CA THR A 97 -28.71 -37.95 11.22
C THR A 97 -29.44 -38.35 12.48
N GLY A 98 -30.05 -37.36 13.15
CA GLY A 98 -31.02 -37.61 14.22
C GLY A 98 -32.38 -37.89 13.58
N VAL A 99 -32.83 -39.14 13.71
CA VAL A 99 -34.21 -39.60 13.48
C VAL A 99 -35.12 -39.07 14.58
#